data_AF-A0A1M5AFH3-F1
#
_entry.id   AF-A0A1M5AFH3-F1
#
_cell.length_a   1.000
_cell.length_b   1.000
_cell.length_c   1.000
_cell.angle_alpha   90.00
_cell.angle_beta   90.00
_cell.angle_gamma   90.00
#
_symmetry.space_group_name_H-M   'P 1'
#
loop_
_entity.id
_entity.type
_entity.pdbx_description
1 polymer ?
#
loop_
_entity_poly.entity_id
_entity_poly.type
_entity_poly.pdbx_seq_one_letter_code
_entity_poly.pdbx_strand_id
1 'polypeptide(L)'
;MQPAVFAGVIFIFAGIGILLNGSFIWGIFVELLATLVVFSFSGIEMDTGQNRVRQYYKWWGIFKTGTWKSLHEYIGVTLVPLKKVESMASWSNRITSSSRIEYRVYLVNKVRKPAFAIKTCKTREEAQNSLDEFSIWLKKPVFSVKK
;
A
#
# COMPACT_ATOMS: atom_id res chain seq x y z
N MET A 1 -4.22 10.44 4.83
CA MET A 1 -3.28 10.88 3.78
C MET A 1 -1.87 10.57 4.27
N GLN A 2 -1.00 9.98 3.44
CA GLN A 2 0.38 9.75 3.86
C GLN A 2 1.10 11.10 3.97
N PRO A 3 1.93 11.34 5.00
CA PRO A 3 2.65 12.61 5.16
C PRO A 3 3.49 12.99 3.93
N ALA A 4 4.05 11.98 3.23
CA ALA A 4 4.84 12.18 2.01
C ALA A 4 4.02 12.79 0.85
N VAL A 5 2.78 12.33 0.64
CA VAL A 5 1.92 12.87 -0.42
C VAL A 5 1.53 14.31 -0.11
N PHE A 6 1.26 14.61 1.16
CA PHE A 6 0.96 15.98 1.60
C PHE A 6 2.16 16.91 1.37
N ALA A 7 3.37 16.49 1.75
CA ALA A 7 4.59 17.24 1.47
C ALA A 7 4.81 17.43 -0.04
N GLY A 8 4.58 16.39 -0.84
CA GLY A 8 4.69 16.46 -2.30
C GLY A 8 3.79 17.52 -2.92
N VAL A 9 2.54 17.65 -2.45
CA VAL A 9 1.61 18.70 -2.93
C VAL A 9 2.13 20.10 -2.61
N ILE A 10 2.70 20.31 -1.41
CA ILE A 10 3.31 21.60 -1.05
C ILE A 10 4.48 21.92 -1.97
N PHE A 11 5.31 20.92 -2.28
CA PHE A 11 6.46 21.10 -3.19
C PHE A 11 6.05 21.43 -4.63
N ILE A 12 4.91 20.93 -5.13
CA ILE A 12 4.35 21.34 -6.42
C ILE A 12 4.06 22.85 -6.41
N PHE A 13 3.34 23.35 -5.40
CA PHE A 13 3.04 24.78 -5.32
C PHE A 13 4.32 25.64 -5.18
N ALA A 14 5.30 25.17 -4.42
CA ALA A 14 6.59 25.85 -4.28
C ALA A 14 7.39 25.85 -5.61
N GLY A 15 7.38 24.73 -6.36
CA GLY A 15 8.02 24.59 -7.66
C GLY A 15 7.45 25.56 -8.69
N ILE A 16 6.12 25.65 -8.76
CA ILE A 16 5.42 26.65 -9.60
C ILE A 16 5.83 28.08 -9.21
N GLY A 17 5.92 28.40 -7.91
CA GLY A 17 6.37 29.72 -7.45
C GLY A 17 7.81 30.06 -7.86
N ILE A 18 8.72 29.07 -7.86
CA ILE A 18 10.11 29.24 -8.32
C ILE A 18 10.18 29.45 -9.83
N LEU A 19 9.35 28.74 -10.60
CA LEU A 19 9.24 28.92 -12.05
C LEU A 19 8.77 30.34 -12.41
N LEU A 20 7.76 30.85 -11.69
CA LEU A 20 7.24 32.21 -11.90
C LEU A 20 8.27 33.30 -11.54
N ASN A 21 9.20 33.02 -10.64
CA ASN A 21 10.32 33.92 -10.29
C ASN A 21 11.51 33.86 -11.29
N GLY A 22 11.37 33.16 -12.41
CA GLY A 22 12.36 33.15 -13.49
C GLY A 22 13.52 32.17 -13.30
N SER A 23 13.54 31.39 -12.22
CA SER A 23 14.54 30.34 -11.99
C SER A 23 14.10 29.02 -12.61
N PHE A 24 14.06 28.96 -13.95
CA PHE A 24 13.48 27.84 -14.71
C PHE A 24 14.13 26.49 -14.41
N ILE A 25 15.47 26.43 -14.37
CA ILE A 25 16.21 25.17 -14.18
C ILE A 25 15.85 24.53 -12.82
N TRP A 26 15.87 25.32 -11.76
CA TRP A 26 15.56 24.84 -10.41
C TRP A 26 14.08 24.53 -10.23
N GLY A 27 13.19 25.37 -10.79
CA GLY A 27 11.76 25.12 -10.74
C GLY A 27 11.36 23.82 -11.43
N ILE A 28 11.92 23.53 -12.62
CA ILE A 28 11.66 22.27 -13.34
C ILE A 28 12.14 21.08 -12.52
N PHE A 29 13.33 21.16 -11.91
CA PHE A 29 13.87 20.06 -11.12
C PHE A 29 13.00 19.75 -9.88
N VAL A 30 12.58 20.79 -9.15
CA VAL A 30 11.70 20.65 -7.98
C VAL A 30 10.35 20.06 -8.40
N GLU A 31 9.77 20.56 -9.49
CA GLU A 31 8.47 20.09 -9.99
C GLU A 31 8.51 18.62 -10.41
N LEU A 32 9.61 18.21 -11.05
CA LEU A 32 9.83 16.84 -11.51
C LEU A 32 9.91 15.87 -10.32
N LEU A 33 10.60 16.26 -9.25
CA LEU A 33 10.66 15.46 -8.02
C LEU A 33 9.33 15.45 -7.27
N ALA A 34 8.65 16.58 -7.16
CA ALA A 34 7.37 16.68 -6.46
C ALA A 34 6.29 15.83 -7.12
N THR A 35 6.20 15.89 -8.45
CA THR A 35 5.30 15.05 -9.26
C THR A 35 5.62 13.58 -9.08
N LEU A 36 6.91 13.19 -9.08
CA LEU A 36 7.31 11.81 -8.82
C LEU A 36 6.77 11.32 -7.46
N VAL A 37 6.88 12.10 -6.40
CA VAL A 37 6.41 11.71 -5.06
C VAL A 37 4.88 11.60 -5.00
N VAL A 38 4.16 12.55 -5.58
CA VAL A 38 2.68 12.56 -5.53
C VAL A 38 2.08 11.43 -6.35
N PHE A 39 2.65 11.13 -7.52
CA PHE A 39 2.12 10.12 -8.43
C PHE A 39 2.72 8.73 -8.24
N SER A 40 3.66 8.55 -7.30
CA SER A 40 4.20 7.23 -6.97
C SER A 40 3.33 6.52 -5.95
N PHE A 41 2.70 5.43 -6.36
CA PHE A 41 1.90 4.59 -5.48
C PHE A 41 2.13 3.11 -5.75
N SER A 42 2.01 2.31 -4.69
CA SER A 42 2.05 0.85 -4.77
C SER A 42 0.63 0.28 -4.78
N GLY A 43 0.42 -0.77 -5.55
CA GLY A 43 -0.84 -1.49 -5.59
C GLY A 43 -0.64 -2.99 -5.80
N ILE A 44 -1.74 -3.72 -5.81
CA ILE A 44 -1.78 -5.14 -6.10
C ILE A 44 -2.68 -5.33 -7.32
N GLU A 45 -2.25 -6.20 -8.21
CA GLU A 45 -2.99 -6.58 -9.40
C GLU A 45 -3.10 -8.09 -9.43
N MET A 46 -4.32 -8.56 -9.63
CA MET A 46 -4.66 -9.98 -9.73
C MET A 46 -5.23 -10.23 -11.11
N ASP A 47 -4.62 -11.19 -11.80
CA ASP A 47 -5.11 -11.72 -13.06
C ASP A 47 -5.74 -13.08 -12.79
N THR A 48 -7.07 -13.13 -12.85
CA THR A 48 -7.87 -14.36 -12.66
C THR A 48 -7.85 -15.29 -13.87
N GLY A 49 -7.61 -14.76 -15.07
CA GLY A 49 -7.52 -15.59 -16.28
C GLY A 49 -6.26 -16.45 -16.25
N GLN A 50 -5.13 -15.86 -15.85
CA GLN A 50 -3.84 -16.56 -15.82
C GLN A 50 -3.45 -17.10 -14.43
N ASN A 51 -4.28 -16.89 -13.40
CA ASN A 51 -3.99 -17.25 -12.02
C ASN A 51 -2.65 -16.67 -11.53
N ARG A 52 -2.47 -15.35 -11.69
CA ARG A 52 -1.24 -14.63 -11.28
C ARG A 52 -1.57 -13.44 -10.41
N VAL A 53 -0.65 -13.14 -9.50
CA VAL A 53 -0.72 -11.96 -8.64
C VAL A 53 0.60 -11.20 -8.72
N ARG A 54 0.54 -9.87 -8.80
CA ARG A 54 1.72 -9.02 -8.66
C ARG A 54 1.46 -7.88 -7.69
N GLN A 55 2.46 -7.56 -6.89
CA GLN A 55 2.57 -6.25 -6.28
C GLN A 55 3.29 -5.35 -7.28
N TYR A 56 2.68 -4.23 -7.63
CA TYR A 56 3.27 -3.27 -8.55
C TYR A 56 3.59 -1.96 -7.83
N TYR A 57 4.70 -1.35 -8.22
CA TYR A 57 5.05 0.02 -7.94
C TYR A 57 4.79 0.82 -9.21
N LYS A 58 3.91 1.82 -9.11
CA LYS A 58 3.61 2.72 -10.22
C LYS A 58 4.52 3.92 -10.10
N TRP A 59 5.46 4.04 -11.03
CA TRP A 59 6.30 5.22 -11.17
C TRP A 59 5.56 6.25 -12.00
N TRP A 60 5.60 7.51 -11.56
CA TRP A 60 5.01 8.64 -12.29
C TRP A 60 3.53 8.48 -12.63
N GLY A 61 2.81 7.61 -11.92
CA GLY A 61 1.41 7.33 -12.22
C GLY A 61 1.16 6.54 -13.52
N ILE A 62 2.20 6.15 -14.28
CA ILE A 62 2.07 5.52 -15.60
C ILE A 62 2.75 4.15 -15.63
N PHE A 63 4.02 4.07 -15.26
CA PHE A 63 4.82 2.85 -15.42
C PHE A 63 4.66 1.92 -14.22
N LYS A 64 3.90 0.83 -14.39
CA LYS A 64 3.78 -0.22 -13.39
C LYS A 64 4.98 -1.17 -13.49
N THR A 65 5.75 -1.26 -12.42
CA THR A 65 6.87 -2.21 -12.28
C THR A 65 6.54 -3.23 -11.20
N GLY A 66 6.75 -4.51 -11.45
CA GLY A 66 6.44 -5.56 -10.47
C GLY A 66 6.56 -6.95 -11.04
N THR A 67 6.91 -7.91 -10.19
CA THR A 67 7.07 -9.32 -10.58
C THR A 67 5.75 -10.07 -10.47
N TRP A 68 5.36 -10.73 -11.55
CA TRP A 68 4.24 -11.68 -11.51
C TRP A 68 4.63 -12.94 -10.75
N LYS A 69 3.78 -13.35 -9.81
CA LYS A 69 3.89 -14.61 -9.08
C LYS A 69 2.68 -15.48 -9.38
N SER A 70 2.88 -16.79 -9.44
CA SER A 70 1.79 -17.74 -9.66
C SER A 70 0.92 -17.84 -8.41
N LEU A 71 -0.40 -17.85 -8.60
CA LEU A 71 -1.34 -18.05 -7.51
C LEU A 71 -1.28 -19.50 -6.95
N HIS A 72 -0.68 -20.43 -7.69
CA HIS A 72 -0.49 -21.83 -7.28
C HIS A 72 0.51 -22.01 -6.13
N GLU A 73 1.36 -21.01 -5.89
CA GLU A 73 2.25 -20.99 -4.73
C GLU A 73 1.47 -20.81 -3.41
N TYR A 74 0.20 -20.41 -3.51
CA TYR A 74 -0.66 -20.14 -2.37
C TYR A 74 -1.79 -21.16 -2.25
N ILE A 75 -2.00 -21.62 -1.02
CA ILE A 75 -2.97 -22.67 -0.67
C ILE A 75 -4.29 -22.11 -0.15
N GLY A 76 -4.34 -20.83 0.21
CA GLY A 76 -5.47 -20.27 0.95
C GLY A 76 -5.41 -18.76 1.12
N VAL A 77 -6.45 -18.24 1.77
CA VAL A 77 -6.52 -16.86 2.26
C VAL A 77 -6.64 -16.85 3.78
N THR A 78 -6.14 -15.81 4.44
CA THR A 78 -6.23 -15.66 5.90
C THR A 78 -6.36 -14.20 6.29
N LEU A 79 -6.95 -13.95 7.45
CA LEU A 79 -7.12 -12.62 8.02
C LEU A 79 -6.18 -12.44 9.22
N VAL A 80 -5.33 -11.41 9.16
CA VAL A 80 -4.38 -11.08 10.22
C VAL A 80 -4.72 -9.69 10.78
N PRO A 81 -5.05 -9.55 12.07
CA PRO A 81 -5.10 -8.25 12.72
C PRO A 81 -3.69 -7.75 13.01
N LEU A 82 -3.34 -6.57 12.50
CA LEU A 82 -2.08 -5.89 12.80
C LEU A 82 -2.34 -4.65 13.66
N LYS A 83 -1.60 -4.51 14.76
CA LYS A 83 -1.58 -3.29 15.54
C LYS A 83 -0.54 -2.34 14.93
N LYS A 84 -1.00 -1.29 14.27
CA LYS A 84 -0.15 -0.21 13.76
C LYS A 84 0.02 0.83 14.86
N VAL A 85 1.27 1.11 15.24
CA VAL A 85 1.61 2.16 16.20
C VAL A 85 2.34 3.26 15.45
N GLU A 86 1.75 4.45 15.43
CA GLU A 86 2.37 5.66 14.90
C GLU A 86 2.77 6.53 16.09
N SER A 87 4.08 6.76 16.25
CA SER A 87 4.63 7.60 17.31
C SER A 87 5.20 8.87 16.71
N MET A 88 4.79 10.01 17.25
CA MET A 88 5.32 11.33 16.88
C MET A 88 6.05 11.92 18.08
N ALA A 89 7.32 12.23 17.89
CA ALA A 89 8.13 12.93 18.88
C ALA A 89 8.03 14.44 18.66
N SER A 90 7.78 15.21 19.72
CA SER A 90 7.78 16.67 19.70
C SER A 90 9.15 17.22 20.11
N TRP A 91 9.41 18.47 19.72
CA TRP A 91 10.61 19.22 20.16
C TRP A 91 10.65 19.44 21.68
N SER A 92 9.50 19.37 22.36
CA SER A 92 9.39 19.38 23.82
C SER A 92 9.63 18.02 24.48
N ASN A 93 10.18 17.06 23.74
CA ASN A 93 10.47 15.70 24.20
C ASN A 93 9.22 14.92 24.65
N ARG A 94 8.02 15.31 24.17
CA ARG A 94 6.77 14.56 24.38
C ARG A 94 6.58 13.59 23.24
N ILE A 95 6.35 12.33 23.57
CA ILE A 95 6.04 11.27 22.60
C ILE A 95 4.53 11.04 22.65
N THR A 96 3.85 11.35 21.55
CA THR A 96 2.43 11.00 21.39
C THR A 96 2.34 9.78 20.48
N SER A 97 1.87 8.66 21.03
CA SER A 97 1.64 7.43 20.28
C SER A 97 0.16 7.21 20.03
N SER A 98 -0.22 7.03 18.76
CA SER A 98 -1.55 6.56 18.38
C SER A 98 -1.45 5.11 17.92
N SER A 99 -2.22 4.22 18.55
CA SER A 99 -2.32 2.83 18.10
C SER A 99 -3.65 2.58 17.42
N ARG A 100 -3.62 2.05 16.19
CA ARG A 100 -4.80 1.63 15.45
C ARG A 100 -4.66 0.16 15.06
N ILE A 101 -5.76 -0.58 15.12
CA ILE A 101 -5.82 -1.96 14.64
C ILE A 101 -6.28 -1.91 13.18
N GLU A 102 -5.47 -2.48 12.30
CA GLU A 102 -5.80 -2.67 10.89
C GLU A 102 -5.94 -4.16 10.63
N TYR A 103 -6.89 -4.53 9.78
CA TYR A 103 -7.16 -5.93 9.44
C TYR A 103 -6.66 -6.19 8.03
N ARG A 104 -5.75 -7.13 7.85
CA ARG A 104 -5.13 -7.38 6.54
C ARG A 104 -5.39 -8.80 6.08
N VAL A 105 -5.90 -8.93 4.86
CA VAL A 105 -6.11 -10.20 4.18
C VAL A 105 -4.83 -10.61 3.48
N TYR A 106 -4.39 -11.85 3.69
CA TYR A 106 -3.18 -12.43 3.13
C TYR A 106 -3.47 -13.70 2.33
N LEU A 107 -2.70 -13.93 1.28
CA LEU A 107 -2.50 -15.26 0.70
C LEU A 107 -1.54 -16.07 1.56
N VAL A 108 -1.90 -17.33 1.78
CA VAL A 108 -1.17 -18.28 2.60
C VAL A 108 -0.33 -19.17 1.69
N ASN A 109 0.97 -19.26 1.94
CA ASN A 109 1.87 -20.16 1.20
C ASN A 109 1.64 -21.63 1.64
N LYS A 110 2.15 -22.60 0.88
CA LYS A 110 2.13 -24.05 1.19
C LYS A 110 2.57 -24.41 2.61
N VAL A 111 3.45 -23.61 3.21
CA VAL A 111 3.93 -23.75 4.60
C VAL A 111 2.92 -23.19 5.64
N ARG A 112 1.68 -22.87 5.24
CA ARG A 112 0.62 -22.30 6.08
C ARG A 112 0.97 -20.96 6.72
N LYS A 113 1.91 -20.21 6.15
CA LYS A 113 2.31 -18.87 6.62
C LYS A 113 1.69 -17.76 5.75
N PRO A 114 1.25 -16.64 6.33
CA PRO A 114 0.80 -15.47 5.57
C PRO A 114 1.99 -14.90 4.81
N ALA A 115 1.92 -14.91 3.48
CA ALA A 115 3.07 -14.58 2.61
C ALA A 115 2.85 -13.33 1.77
N PHE A 116 1.62 -13.08 1.32
CA PHE A 116 1.35 -11.99 0.40
C PHE A 116 0.08 -11.23 0.80
N ALA A 117 0.20 -9.94 1.11
CA ALA A 117 -0.95 -9.11 1.48
C ALA A 117 -1.79 -8.77 0.24
N ILE A 118 -3.11 -8.88 0.35
CA ILE A 118 -4.07 -8.59 -0.73
C ILE A 118 -4.78 -7.26 -0.49
N LYS A 119 -5.33 -7.10 0.71
CA LYS A 119 -6.19 -5.96 1.07
C LYS A 119 -6.01 -5.62 2.54
N THR A 120 -6.03 -4.32 2.85
CA THR A 120 -6.07 -3.83 4.22
C THR A 120 -7.41 -3.13 4.44
N CYS A 121 -8.11 -3.52 5.50
CA CYS A 121 -9.42 -3.04 5.90
C CYS A 121 -9.32 -2.39 7.29
N LYS A 122 -10.21 -1.42 7.57
CA LYS A 122 -10.18 -0.69 8.85
C LYS A 122 -11.02 -1.37 9.91
N THR A 123 -12.11 -2.00 9.52
CA THR A 123 -13.02 -2.70 10.43
C THR A 123 -12.90 -4.20 10.27
N ARG A 124 -13.24 -4.93 11.33
CA ARG A 124 -13.22 -6.40 11.33
C ARG A 124 -14.25 -6.96 10.35
N GLU A 125 -15.45 -6.38 10.33
CA GLU A 125 -16.57 -6.79 9.48
C GLU A 125 -16.23 -6.63 7.99
N GLU A 126 -15.68 -5.48 7.59
CA GLU A 126 -15.23 -5.25 6.22
C GLU A 126 -14.14 -6.25 5.82
N ALA A 127 -13.25 -6.58 6.75
CA ALA A 127 -12.17 -7.52 6.49
C ALA A 127 -12.66 -8.97 6.36
N GLN A 128 -13.65 -9.35 7.17
CA GLN A 128 -14.29 -10.67 7.09
C GLN A 128 -15.06 -10.83 5.77
N ASN A 129 -15.89 -9.84 5.41
CA ASN A 129 -16.60 -9.85 4.12
C ASN A 129 -15.63 -9.94 2.95
N SER A 130 -14.54 -9.16 2.98
CA SER A 130 -13.51 -9.21 1.94
C SER A 130 -12.81 -10.58 1.90
N LEU A 131 -12.56 -11.21 3.04
CA LEU A 131 -11.94 -12.53 3.12
C LEU A 131 -12.84 -13.59 2.46
N ASP A 132 -14.13 -13.55 2.75
CA ASP A 132 -15.12 -14.47 2.20
C ASP A 132 -15.30 -14.27 0.70
N GLU A 133 -15.34 -13.01 0.23
CA GLU A 133 -15.31 -12.67 -1.20
C GLU A 133 -14.07 -13.24 -1.90
N PHE A 134 -12.87 -13.05 -1.33
CA PHE A 134 -11.64 -13.58 -1.92
C PHE A 134 -11.57 -15.11 -1.89
N SER A 135 -12.10 -15.75 -0.85
CA SER A 135 -12.19 -17.20 -0.74
C SER A 135 -13.01 -17.79 -1.91
N ILE A 136 -14.18 -17.18 -2.17
CA ILE A 136 -15.07 -17.57 -3.27
C ILE A 136 -14.42 -17.29 -4.62
N TRP A 137 -13.90 -16.07 -4.81
CA TRP A 137 -13.37 -15.61 -6.09
C TRP A 137 -12.12 -16.40 -6.52
N LEU A 138 -11.23 -16.70 -5.57
CA LEU A 138 -10.01 -17.46 -5.83
C LEU A 138 -10.21 -18.98 -5.74
N LYS A 139 -11.39 -19.45 -5.29
CA LYS A 139 -11.69 -20.85 -4.98
C LYS A 139 -10.65 -21.45 -4.03
N LYS A 140 -10.26 -20.70 -3.00
CA LYS A 140 -9.23 -21.09 -2.04
C LYS A 140 -9.81 -21.10 -0.62
N PRO A 141 -9.49 -22.11 0.21
CA PRO A 141 -10.00 -22.19 1.57
C PRO A 141 -9.49 -21.06 2.47
N VAL A 142 -10.30 -20.70 3.45
CA VAL A 142 -9.95 -19.77 4.52
C VAL A 142 -9.18 -20.49 5.61
N PHE A 143 -8.01 -19.96 5.95
CA PHE A 143 -7.23 -20.40 7.10
C PHE A 143 -7.44 -19.44 8.28
N SER A 144 -7.73 -20.01 9.45
CA SER A 144 -7.72 -19.26 10.70
C SER A 144 -6.29 -19.16 11.21
N VAL A 145 -5.83 -17.95 11.54
CA VAL A 145 -4.56 -17.75 12.22
C VAL A 145 -4.72 -18.26 13.65
N LYS A 146 -4.05 -19.37 13.99
CA LYS A 146 -3.94 -19.77 15.40
C LYS A 146 -3.13 -18.69 16.13
N LYS A 147 -3.74 -18.13 17.18
CA LYS A 147 -3.08 -17.25 18.15
C LYS A 147 -1.92 -17.96 18.82
#